data_AF-A0A0N9ICC5-F1
#
_entry.id   AF-A0A0N9ICC5-F1
#
_cell.length_a   1.000
_cell.length_b   1.000
_cell.length_c   1.000
_cell.angle_alpha   90.00
_cell.angle_beta   90.00
_cell.angle_gamma   90.00
#
_symmetry.space_group_name_H-M   'P 1'
#
loop_
_entity.id
_entity.type
_entity.pdbx_description
1 polymer ?
#
loop_
_entity_poly.entity_id
_entity_poly.type
_entity_poly.pdbx_seq_one_letter_code
_entity_poly.pdbx_strand_id
1 'polypeptide(L)'
;MDKIDLPYRGWGNGVVPVNRPSSEVSAVLEIQGNWMSGYSVHGLIDTPDRLEQGDMLCSQNFSSRRVRAVVPPEYTHVKISKGTRSNGIARWVIGFRPADTCQELRGTVRGSHPDVVYYQGPRTSVTFEVSSEGYAHLYRFAVDGTGRDDLHYVSLGPFRGRIELSAGPILLQVDCLVPWSLTIRD
;
A
#
# COMPACT_ATOMS: atom_id res chain seq x y z
N MET A 1 -15.07 -5.58 -9.61
CA MET A 1 -15.73 -5.24 -8.33
C MET A 1 -14.74 -5.66 -7.27
N ASP A 2 -13.77 -4.78 -6.96
CA ASP A 2 -12.47 -5.16 -6.35
C ASP A 2 -12.49 -5.11 -4.81
N LYS A 3 -13.63 -5.47 -4.21
CA LYS A 3 -13.78 -5.40 -2.76
C LYS A 3 -13.46 -6.75 -2.16
N ILE A 4 -12.36 -6.82 -1.42
CA ILE A 4 -12.05 -7.97 -0.56
C ILE A 4 -12.84 -7.88 0.74
N ASP A 5 -12.96 -9.02 1.41
CA ASP A 5 -13.48 -9.09 2.77
C ASP A 5 -12.52 -8.40 3.75
N LEU A 6 -13.08 -7.67 4.71
CA LEU A 6 -12.35 -6.94 5.76
C LEU A 6 -12.78 -7.50 7.13
N PRO A 7 -12.39 -8.74 7.46
CA PRO A 7 -12.97 -9.46 8.59
C PRO A 7 -12.57 -8.88 9.95
N TYR A 8 -11.41 -8.21 10.00
CA TYR A 8 -10.89 -7.61 11.22
C TYR A 8 -11.38 -6.18 11.37
N ARG A 9 -11.77 -5.82 12.60
CA ARG A 9 -12.30 -4.50 12.93
C ARG A 9 -11.90 -4.10 14.34
N GLY A 10 -11.68 -2.81 14.55
CA GLY A 10 -11.30 -2.32 15.87
C GLY A 10 -11.42 -0.81 16.02
N TRP A 11 -11.10 -0.36 17.22
CA TRP A 11 -11.21 1.02 17.68
C TRP A 11 -9.89 1.41 18.35
N GLY A 12 -9.32 2.56 17.98
CA GLY A 12 -8.02 2.99 18.48
C GLY A 12 -6.89 2.11 17.97
N ASN A 13 -6.04 1.62 18.89
CA ASN A 13 -4.91 0.77 18.55
C ASN A 13 -5.35 -0.69 18.37
N GLY A 14 -4.60 -1.46 17.58
CA GLY A 14 -4.84 -2.88 17.43
C GLY A 14 -3.66 -3.62 16.84
N VAL A 15 -3.66 -4.94 16.99
CA VAL A 15 -2.73 -5.85 16.36
C VAL A 15 -3.54 -6.92 15.65
N VAL A 16 -3.22 -7.19 14.40
CA VAL A 16 -3.93 -8.15 13.55
C VAL A 16 -2.92 -9.09 12.91
N PRO A 17 -3.11 -10.42 12.98
CA PRO A 17 -2.25 -11.36 12.28
C PRO A 17 -2.40 -11.20 10.77
N VAL A 18 -1.29 -11.31 10.03
CA VAL A 18 -1.30 -11.26 8.57
C VAL A 18 -1.84 -12.58 8.04
N ASN A 19 -2.99 -12.52 7.35
CA ASN A 19 -3.52 -13.69 6.66
C ASN A 19 -2.84 -13.82 5.29
N ARG A 20 -1.87 -14.74 5.18
CA ARG A 20 -1.12 -14.97 3.94
C ARG A 20 -1.83 -16.01 3.07
N PRO A 21 -2.06 -15.72 1.79
CA PRO A 21 -2.68 -16.66 0.88
C PRO A 21 -1.74 -17.81 0.47
N SER A 22 -0.45 -17.51 0.28
CA SER A 22 0.63 -18.48 0.05
C SER A 22 1.99 -17.84 0.33
N SER A 23 3.08 -18.61 0.23
CA SER A 23 4.46 -18.10 0.33
C SER A 23 4.99 -17.51 -1.00
N GLU A 24 4.34 -17.81 -2.13
CA GLU A 24 4.80 -17.40 -3.47
C GLU A 24 4.30 -16.02 -3.87
N VAL A 25 3.23 -15.54 -3.23
CA VAL A 25 2.58 -14.27 -3.53
C VAL A 25 2.42 -13.49 -2.24
N SER A 26 2.83 -12.21 -2.27
CA SER A 26 2.70 -11.34 -1.11
C SER A 26 1.26 -11.18 -0.66
N ALA A 27 1.08 -10.90 0.63
CA ALA A 27 -0.18 -10.37 1.12
C ALA A 27 -0.22 -8.87 0.84
N VAL A 28 -1.30 -8.40 0.23
CA VAL A 28 -1.61 -6.97 0.14
C VAL A 28 -2.64 -6.65 1.21
N LEU A 29 -2.24 -5.75 2.10
CA LEU A 29 -3.11 -5.16 3.09
C LEU A 29 -4.15 -4.29 2.41
N GLU A 30 -5.40 -4.38 2.85
CA GLU A 30 -6.39 -3.35 2.62
C GLU A 30 -6.94 -2.88 3.96
N ILE A 31 -6.82 -1.59 4.24
CA ILE A 31 -7.36 -0.96 5.45
C ILE A 31 -8.29 0.18 5.06
N GLN A 32 -9.37 0.32 5.81
CA GLN A 32 -10.35 1.37 5.61
C GLN A 32 -10.73 2.00 6.96
N GLY A 33 -10.70 3.32 7.00
CA GLY A 33 -11.17 4.11 8.14
C GLY A 33 -12.56 4.69 7.94
N ASN A 34 -12.95 5.58 8.85
CA ASN A 34 -13.96 6.59 8.58
C ASN A 34 -13.29 7.95 8.32
N TRP A 35 -14.08 8.96 7.91
CA TRP A 35 -13.59 10.30 7.57
C TRP A 35 -12.90 11.06 8.73
N MET A 36 -13.07 10.63 9.98
CA MET A 36 -12.39 11.19 11.18
C MET A 36 -11.27 10.29 11.73
N SER A 37 -11.08 9.11 11.15
CA SER A 37 -10.09 8.15 11.62
C SER A 37 -8.75 8.57 11.05
N GLY A 38 -7.78 8.78 11.92
CA GLY A 38 -6.37 8.87 11.55
C GLY A 38 -5.66 7.67 12.16
N TYR A 39 -4.98 6.88 11.35
CA TYR A 39 -4.19 5.74 11.80
C TYR A 39 -2.91 5.61 10.98
N SER A 40 -1.86 5.07 11.59
CA SER A 40 -0.73 4.49 10.88
C SER A 40 -0.77 2.97 11.02
N VAL A 41 -0.22 2.28 10.02
CA VAL A 41 -0.04 0.82 10.07
C VAL A 41 1.44 0.50 9.98
N HIS A 42 1.92 -0.31 10.91
CA HIS A 42 3.29 -0.83 10.92
C HIS A 42 3.28 -2.34 10.77
N GLY A 43 4.26 -2.89 10.06
CA GLY A 43 4.55 -4.32 10.11
C GLY A 43 5.12 -4.69 11.47
N LEU A 44 4.83 -5.90 11.94
CA LEU A 44 5.45 -6.49 13.13
C LEU A 44 6.07 -7.84 12.77
N ILE A 45 7.27 -8.09 13.29
CA ILE A 45 7.98 -9.36 13.20
C ILE A 45 7.78 -10.10 14.52
N ASP A 46 7.33 -11.36 14.44
CA ASP A 46 7.21 -12.23 15.61
C ASP A 46 8.55 -12.90 15.88
N THR A 47 9.18 -12.53 16.99
CA THR A 47 10.45 -13.09 17.46
C THR A 47 10.18 -13.94 18.69
N PRO A 48 11.10 -14.83 19.11
CA PRO A 48 10.88 -15.67 20.30
C PRO A 48 10.50 -14.91 21.57
N ASP A 49 10.94 -13.66 21.71
CA ASP A 49 10.75 -12.86 22.92
C ASP A 49 9.57 -11.87 22.83
N ARG A 50 9.26 -11.36 21.64
CA ARG A 50 8.30 -10.26 21.45
C ARG A 50 7.91 -10.02 19.98
N LEU A 51 6.89 -9.19 19.81
CA LEU A 51 6.59 -8.55 18.54
C LEU A 51 7.47 -7.30 18.35
N GLU A 52 8.39 -7.35 17.39
CA GLU A 52 9.24 -6.21 17.02
C GLU A 52 8.58 -5.36 15.95
N GLN A 53 8.60 -4.05 16.12
CA GLN A 53 8.00 -3.13 15.16
C GLN A 53 8.94 -2.89 13.98
N GLY A 54 8.47 -3.20 12.78
CA GLY A 54 9.14 -2.90 11.53
C GLY A 54 8.67 -1.59 10.90
N ASP A 55 8.76 -1.54 9.57
CA ASP A 55 8.45 -0.34 8.79
C ASP A 55 6.96 0.04 8.86
N MET A 56 6.71 1.33 8.60
CA MET A 56 5.37 1.83 8.37
C MET A 56 4.90 1.42 6.96
N LEU A 57 3.80 0.68 6.89
CA LEU A 57 3.17 0.22 5.65
C LEU A 57 2.19 1.25 5.09
N CYS A 58 1.47 1.95 5.98
CA CYS A 58 0.53 3.00 5.61
C CYS A 58 0.73 4.22 6.51
N SER A 59 0.96 5.37 5.87
CA SER A 59 1.02 6.68 6.53
C SER A 59 -0.39 7.17 6.92
N GLN A 60 -0.46 8.21 7.77
CA GLN A 60 -1.71 8.72 8.34
C GLN A 60 -2.77 9.02 7.28
N ASN A 61 -3.78 8.15 7.18
CA ASN A 61 -4.90 8.32 6.27
C ASN A 61 -6.12 8.88 7.01
N PHE A 62 -6.70 9.96 6.48
CA PHE A 62 -7.90 10.63 7.00
C PHE A 62 -9.08 10.47 6.04
N SER A 63 -9.33 9.26 5.55
CA SER A 63 -10.39 9.03 4.58
C SER A 63 -11.17 7.75 4.82
N SER A 64 -12.38 7.72 4.27
CA SER A 64 -13.21 6.51 4.20
C SER A 64 -12.84 5.60 3.03
N ARG A 65 -11.77 5.93 2.27
CA ARG A 65 -11.30 5.11 1.17
C ARG A 65 -10.52 3.92 1.70
N ARG A 66 -10.51 2.86 0.90
CA ARG A 66 -9.64 1.70 1.10
C ARG A 66 -8.25 2.11 0.63
N VAL A 67 -7.27 1.90 1.48
CA VAL A 67 -5.86 2.11 1.15
C VAL A 67 -5.16 0.77 1.18
N ARG A 68 -4.18 0.61 0.31
CA ARG A 68 -3.47 -0.66 0.16
C ARG A 68 -1.97 -0.48 0.31
N ALA A 69 -1.35 -1.51 0.87
CA ALA A 69 0.10 -1.61 1.00
C ALA A 69 0.53 -3.06 0.87
N VAL A 70 1.71 -3.27 0.30
CA VAL A 70 2.39 -4.57 0.29
C VAL A 70 2.78 -4.91 1.72
N VAL A 71 2.62 -6.18 2.11
CA VAL A 71 3.06 -6.70 3.41
C VAL A 71 4.25 -7.63 3.17
N PRO A 72 5.50 -7.13 3.33
CA PRO A 72 6.70 -7.94 3.22
C PRO A 72 6.62 -9.27 3.99
N PRO A 73 7.21 -10.36 3.47
CA PRO A 73 7.04 -11.72 3.99
C PRO A 73 7.45 -11.89 5.46
N GLU A 74 8.42 -11.11 5.93
CA GLU A 74 8.91 -11.11 7.30
C GLU A 74 7.88 -10.64 8.34
N TYR A 75 6.85 -9.90 7.93
CA TYR A 75 5.83 -9.40 8.85
C TYR A 75 4.76 -10.45 9.12
N THR A 76 4.63 -10.86 10.38
CA THR A 76 3.62 -11.84 10.82
C THR A 76 2.35 -11.17 11.31
N HIS A 77 2.45 -9.93 11.76
CA HIS A 77 1.32 -9.12 12.22
C HIS A 77 1.41 -7.70 11.66
N VAL A 78 0.30 -6.97 11.75
CA VAL A 78 0.28 -5.52 11.55
C VAL A 78 -0.24 -4.83 12.80
N LYS A 79 0.41 -3.72 13.16
CA LYS A 79 0.02 -2.84 14.26
C LYS A 79 -0.68 -1.61 13.72
N ILE A 80 -1.92 -1.42 14.12
CA ILE A 80 -2.69 -0.21 13.88
C ILE A 80 -2.47 0.72 15.07
N SER A 81 -1.99 1.93 14.81
CA SER A 81 -1.79 2.95 15.84
C SER A 81 -2.63 4.18 15.53
N LYS A 82 -3.32 4.72 16.54
CA LYS A 82 -4.09 5.95 16.41
C LYS A 82 -3.17 7.13 16.06
N GLY A 83 -3.52 7.89 15.03
CA GLY A 83 -2.80 9.09 14.64
C GLY A 83 -2.90 10.19 15.70
N THR A 84 -1.82 10.94 15.87
CA THR A 84 -1.65 11.98 16.90
C THR A 84 -2.70 13.10 16.82
N ARG A 85 -3.30 13.34 15.64
CA ARG A 85 -4.34 14.37 15.42
C ARG A 85 -5.78 13.84 15.50
N SER A 86 -5.99 12.56 15.83
CA SER A 86 -7.34 12.00 15.90
C SER A 86 -7.97 12.32 17.26
N ASN A 87 -8.82 13.35 17.32
CA ASN A 87 -9.62 13.68 18.52
C ASN A 87 -10.81 12.73 18.72
N GLY A 88 -11.11 11.88 17.73
CA GLY A 88 -12.21 10.92 17.76
C GLY A 88 -11.77 9.49 18.09
N ILE A 89 -12.72 8.56 18.03
CA ILE A 89 -12.41 7.14 18.07
C ILE A 89 -12.08 6.67 16.66
N ALA A 90 -10.80 6.38 16.41
CA ALA A 90 -10.33 5.87 15.13
C ALA A 90 -10.87 4.45 14.92
N ARG A 91 -11.90 4.30 14.10
CA ARG A 91 -12.44 2.99 13.71
C ARG A 91 -11.72 2.54 12.46
N TRP A 92 -11.30 1.29 12.46
CA TRP A 92 -10.66 0.69 11.31
C TRP A 92 -11.26 -0.68 11.03
N VAL A 93 -11.26 -1.04 9.75
CA VAL A 93 -11.50 -2.39 9.25
C VAL A 93 -10.36 -2.77 8.32
N ILE A 94 -9.95 -4.02 8.37
CA ILE A 94 -8.74 -4.48 7.69
C ILE A 94 -8.90 -5.91 7.18
N GLY A 95 -8.29 -6.19 6.05
CA GLY A 95 -8.26 -7.48 5.39
C GLY A 95 -7.01 -7.63 4.54
N PHE A 96 -6.82 -8.83 4.01
CA PHE A 96 -5.65 -9.20 3.24
C PHE A 96 -6.09 -9.91 1.98
N ARG A 97 -5.33 -9.72 0.89
CA ARG A 97 -5.55 -10.42 -0.37
C ARG A 97 -4.23 -10.86 -1.01
N PRO A 98 -4.26 -11.86 -1.89
CA PRO A 98 -3.13 -12.16 -2.76
C PRO A 98 -2.75 -10.98 -3.64
N ALA A 99 -1.46 -10.71 -3.79
CA ALA A 99 -0.97 -9.58 -4.56
C ALA A 99 -1.29 -9.66 -6.07
N ASP A 100 -1.41 -10.86 -6.63
CA ASP A 100 -1.83 -11.12 -8.02
C ASP A 100 -3.32 -10.83 -8.27
N THR A 101 -4.12 -10.62 -7.21
CA THR A 101 -5.51 -10.14 -7.31
C THR A 101 -5.63 -8.62 -7.30
N CYS A 102 -4.51 -7.89 -7.26
CA CYS A 102 -4.50 -6.44 -7.38
C CYS A 102 -4.89 -5.98 -8.78
N GLN A 103 -5.27 -4.70 -8.89
CA GLN A 103 -5.54 -4.10 -10.18
C GLN A 103 -4.29 -4.20 -11.06
N GLU A 104 -4.44 -4.76 -12.25
CA GLU A 104 -3.33 -4.92 -13.18
C GLU A 104 -3.08 -3.64 -13.99
N LEU A 105 -1.82 -3.23 -14.10
CA LEU A 105 -1.39 -2.18 -15.00
C LEU A 105 -1.27 -2.73 -16.43
N ARG A 106 -2.35 -2.61 -17.21
CA ARG A 106 -2.36 -2.90 -18.66
C ARG A 106 -2.35 -1.66 -19.56
N GLY A 107 -2.58 -0.50 -18.97
CA GLY A 107 -2.70 0.78 -19.68
C GLY A 107 -2.56 1.91 -18.68
N THR A 108 -3.65 2.62 -18.38
CA THR A 108 -3.67 3.64 -17.32
C THR A 108 -4.39 3.15 -16.08
N VAL A 109 -3.73 3.26 -14.93
CA VAL A 109 -4.33 3.14 -13.59
C VAL A 109 -4.31 4.52 -12.92
N ARG A 110 -5.37 4.86 -12.19
CA ARG A 110 -5.51 6.13 -11.47
C ARG A 110 -5.93 5.89 -10.04
N GLY A 111 -5.42 6.70 -9.12
CA GLY A 111 -5.81 6.68 -7.72
C GLY A 111 -5.70 8.07 -7.10
N SER A 112 -5.99 8.15 -5.81
CA SER A 112 -5.85 9.39 -5.02
C SER A 112 -5.41 9.13 -3.58
N HIS A 113 -5.07 7.88 -3.29
CA HIS A 113 -4.72 7.33 -1.98
C HIS A 113 -3.64 6.26 -2.19
N PRO A 114 -3.02 5.76 -1.12
CA PRO A 114 -2.09 4.67 -1.24
C PRO A 114 -2.74 3.43 -1.85
N ASP A 115 -2.11 2.87 -2.87
CA ASP A 115 -2.61 1.70 -3.56
C ASP A 115 -1.47 0.80 -4.06
N VAL A 116 -1.82 -0.44 -4.38
CA VAL A 116 -0.91 -1.46 -4.93
C VAL A 116 -1.45 -1.93 -6.28
N VAL A 117 -0.59 -1.84 -7.28
CA VAL A 117 -0.87 -2.21 -8.67
C VAL A 117 0.02 -3.37 -9.09
N TYR A 118 -0.55 -4.36 -9.76
CA TYR A 118 0.19 -5.52 -10.26
C TYR A 118 0.68 -5.30 -11.68
N TYR A 119 1.91 -5.72 -11.99
CA TYR A 119 2.47 -5.63 -13.35
C TYR A 119 3.14 -6.96 -13.75
N GLN A 120 2.72 -7.53 -14.88
CA GLN A 120 3.21 -8.80 -15.42
C GLN A 120 3.72 -8.71 -16.86
N GLY A 121 4.00 -7.50 -17.35
CA GLY A 121 4.47 -7.26 -18.71
C GLY A 121 5.99 -7.38 -18.89
N PRO A 122 6.48 -7.17 -20.12
CA PRO A 122 7.92 -7.12 -20.42
C PRO A 122 8.59 -5.91 -19.75
N ARG A 123 9.90 -5.76 -19.91
CA ARG A 123 10.55 -4.49 -19.53
C ARG A 123 9.93 -3.34 -20.31
N THR A 124 9.50 -2.29 -19.63
CA THR A 124 8.87 -1.12 -20.26
C THR A 124 9.16 0.15 -19.46
N SER A 125 8.60 1.26 -19.91
CA SER A 125 8.57 2.51 -19.15
C SER A 125 7.13 2.97 -18.92
N VAL A 126 6.88 3.55 -17.76
CA VAL A 126 5.58 4.13 -17.41
C VAL A 126 5.71 5.62 -17.21
N THR A 127 4.67 6.37 -17.55
CA THR A 127 4.50 7.73 -17.05
C THR A 127 3.86 7.67 -15.68
N PHE A 128 4.55 8.20 -14.67
CA PHE A 128 4.00 8.48 -13.36
C PHE A 128 3.65 9.95 -13.27
N GLU A 129 2.39 10.25 -12.92
CA GLU A 129 1.87 11.61 -12.84
C GLU A 129 1.15 11.83 -11.51
N VAL A 130 1.41 12.96 -10.89
CA VAL A 130 0.79 13.46 -9.66
C VAL A 130 0.21 14.83 -9.99
N SER A 131 -1.11 14.96 -9.94
CA SER A 131 -1.80 16.09 -10.57
C SER A 131 -1.94 17.34 -9.69
N SER A 132 -1.58 17.26 -8.41
CA SER A 132 -1.64 18.39 -7.48
C SER A 132 -0.46 18.40 -6.53
N GLU A 133 -0.24 19.53 -5.85
CA GLU A 133 0.81 19.63 -4.85
C GLU A 133 0.57 18.64 -3.70
N GLY A 134 1.57 17.81 -3.41
CA GLY A 134 1.50 16.83 -2.34
C GLY A 134 2.69 15.89 -2.37
N TYR A 135 2.75 15.05 -1.35
CA TYR A 135 3.72 13.96 -1.30
C TYR A 135 3.23 12.78 -2.16
N ALA A 136 4.15 12.20 -2.91
CA ALA A 136 3.98 10.91 -3.55
C ALA A 136 5.29 10.13 -3.57
N HIS A 137 5.22 8.83 -3.29
CA HIS A 137 6.34 7.90 -3.44
C HIS A 137 5.87 6.67 -4.21
N LEU A 138 6.61 6.32 -5.26
CA LEU A 138 6.42 5.09 -6.02
C LEU A 138 7.51 4.09 -5.63
N TYR A 139 7.09 2.93 -5.14
CA TYR A 139 7.95 1.80 -4.81
C TYR A 139 7.70 0.64 -5.76
N ARG A 140 8.73 -0.18 -5.96
CA ARG A 140 8.67 -1.50 -6.55
C ARG A 140 8.87 -2.57 -5.49
N PHE A 141 8.17 -3.68 -5.62
CA PHE A 141 8.46 -4.94 -4.93
C PHE A 141 8.44 -6.11 -5.92
N ALA A 142 9.14 -7.18 -5.60
CA ALA A 142 8.88 -8.49 -6.20
C ALA A 142 7.45 -8.96 -5.85
N VAL A 143 6.90 -9.91 -6.60
CA VAL A 143 5.51 -10.39 -6.39
C VAL A 143 5.31 -11.06 -5.02
N ASP A 144 6.37 -11.64 -4.45
CA ASP A 144 6.39 -12.20 -3.09
C ASP A 144 6.47 -11.13 -1.99
N GLY A 145 6.65 -9.85 -2.36
CA GLY A 145 6.72 -8.71 -1.47
C GLY A 145 8.12 -8.39 -0.95
N THR A 146 9.15 -9.07 -1.45
CA THR A 146 10.56 -8.78 -1.15
C THR A 146 11.11 -7.68 -2.07
N GLY A 147 12.36 -7.26 -1.82
CA GLY A 147 13.12 -6.40 -2.74
C GLY A 147 12.47 -5.04 -2.95
N ARG A 148 12.15 -4.34 -1.86
CA ARG A 148 11.62 -2.97 -1.94
C ARG A 148 12.65 -2.05 -2.59
N ASP A 149 12.28 -1.41 -3.69
CA ASP A 149 13.07 -0.38 -4.34
C ASP A 149 12.30 0.93 -4.48
N ASP A 150 12.96 2.03 -4.17
CA ASP A 150 12.44 3.38 -4.38
C ASP A 150 12.58 3.75 -5.86
N LEU A 151 11.46 3.82 -6.60
CA LEU A 151 11.49 4.21 -8.01
C LEU A 151 11.45 5.74 -8.18
N HIS A 152 10.64 6.42 -7.36
CA HIS A 152 10.52 7.87 -7.44
C HIS A 152 9.90 8.49 -6.18
N TYR A 153 10.39 9.67 -5.78
CA TYR A 153 9.86 10.45 -4.67
C TYR A 153 9.60 11.89 -5.11
N VAL A 154 8.40 12.37 -4.81
CA VAL A 154 7.95 13.75 -5.04
C VAL A 154 7.68 14.38 -3.68
N SER A 155 8.45 15.42 -3.34
CA SER A 155 8.28 16.17 -2.09
C SER A 155 7.34 17.38 -2.22
N LEU A 156 7.37 18.08 -3.36
CA LEU A 156 6.66 19.33 -3.57
C LEU A 156 6.17 19.46 -5.01
N GLY A 157 4.90 19.81 -5.17
CA GLY A 157 4.31 20.17 -6.46
C GLY A 157 3.70 19.00 -7.25
N PRO A 158 2.96 19.32 -8.33
CA PRO A 158 2.58 18.32 -9.31
C PRO A 158 3.83 17.75 -9.99
N PHE A 159 3.77 16.49 -10.37
CA PHE A 159 4.87 15.79 -11.03
C PHE A 159 4.37 15.04 -12.26
N ARG A 160 5.20 14.99 -13.29
CA ARG A 160 4.99 14.10 -14.43
C ARG A 160 6.35 13.65 -14.96
N GLY A 161 6.62 12.36 -14.90
CA GLY A 161 7.90 11.81 -15.35
C GLY A 161 7.80 10.37 -15.83
N ARG A 162 8.89 9.92 -16.46
CA ARG A 162 9.04 8.57 -16.98
C ARG A 162 9.83 7.73 -15.99
N ILE A 163 9.33 6.54 -15.69
CA ILE A 163 9.93 5.57 -14.78
C ILE A 163 10.13 4.25 -15.53
N GLU A 164 11.32 3.68 -15.45
CA GLU A 164 11.61 2.37 -16.05
C GLU A 164 11.12 1.25 -15.13
N LEU A 165 10.41 0.28 -15.71
CA LEU A 165 9.95 -0.92 -15.02
C LEU A 165 10.72 -2.13 -15.55
N SER A 166 11.20 -2.97 -14.63
CA SER A 166 11.68 -4.30 -14.94
C SER A 166 10.55 -5.18 -15.48
N ALA A 167 10.90 -6.26 -16.19
CA ALA A 167 9.94 -7.29 -16.54
C ALA A 167 9.26 -7.84 -15.27
N GLY A 168 7.95 -8.10 -15.37
CA GLY A 168 7.15 -8.67 -14.28
C GLY A 168 7.37 -10.18 -14.09
N PRO A 169 6.73 -10.77 -13.06
CA PRO A 169 5.73 -10.17 -12.18
C PRO A 169 6.33 -9.29 -11.06
N ILE A 170 5.80 -8.08 -10.90
CA ILE A 170 6.17 -7.13 -9.83
C ILE A 170 4.92 -6.42 -9.26
N LEU A 171 5.10 -5.82 -8.08
CA LEU A 171 4.12 -4.92 -7.47
C LEU A 171 4.63 -3.49 -7.50
N LEU A 172 3.74 -2.56 -7.81
CA LEU A 172 3.97 -1.13 -7.74
C LEU A 172 3.11 -0.58 -6.61
N GLN A 173 3.74 -0.08 -5.54
CA GLN A 173 3.02 0.60 -4.47
C GLN A 173 3.18 2.10 -4.67
N VAL A 174 2.05 2.79 -4.79
CA VAL A 174 2.01 4.25 -4.78
C VAL A 174 1.60 4.68 -3.38
N ASP A 175 2.47 5.33 -2.62
CA ASP A 175 2.12 5.99 -1.36
C ASP A 175 1.89 7.48 -1.65
N CYS A 176 0.64 7.88 -1.76
CA CYS A 176 0.25 9.21 -2.21
C CYS A 176 -1.13 9.58 -1.67
N LEU A 177 -1.29 10.82 -1.20
CA LEU A 177 -2.57 11.35 -0.68
C LEU A 177 -3.24 12.35 -1.63
N VAL A 178 -2.73 12.46 -2.86
CA VAL A 178 -3.23 13.34 -3.90
C VAL A 178 -3.51 12.54 -5.18
N PRO A 179 -4.31 13.07 -6.14
CA PRO A 179 -4.59 12.37 -7.38
C PRO A 179 -3.30 11.99 -8.14
N TRP A 180 -3.22 10.74 -8.54
CA TRP A 180 -2.07 10.17 -9.25
C TRP A 180 -2.50 9.24 -10.39
N SER A 181 -1.61 9.01 -11.35
CA SER A 181 -1.79 8.00 -12.39
C SER A 181 -0.48 7.34 -12.82
N LEU A 182 -0.59 6.08 -13.23
CA LEU A 182 0.46 5.29 -13.88
C LEU A 182 -0.03 4.89 -15.27
N THR A 183 0.75 5.18 -16.31
CA THR A 183 0.38 4.89 -17.70
C THR A 183 1.53 4.18 -18.42
N ILE A 184 1.30 2.96 -18.92
CA ILE A 184 2.25 2.28 -19.80
C ILE A 184 2.42 3.09 -21.08
N ARG A 185 3.67 3.21 -21.53
CA ARG A 185 4.00 3.72 -22.86
C ARG A 185 4.32 2.53 -23.74
N ASP A 186 3.65 2.48 -24.88
CA ASP A 186 4.02 1.61 -26.00
C ASP A 186 5.34 2.06 -26.62
#